data_AF-A0A1X7L059-F1
#
_entry.id   AF-A0A1X7L059-F1
#
_cell.length_a   1.000
_cell.length_b   1.000
_cell.length_c   1.000
_cell.angle_alpha   90.00
_cell.angle_beta   90.00
_cell.angle_gamma   90.00
#
_symmetry.space_group_name_H-M   'P 1'
#
loop_
_entity.id
_entity.type
_entity.pdbx_description
1 polymer ?
#
loop_
_entity_poly.entity_id
_entity_poly.type
_entity_poly.pdbx_seq_one_letter_code
_entity_poly.pdbx_strand_id
1 'polypeptide(L)'
;MTLDYPSILFFLALNNLFIMALFIYQYFYHHKQWYLLLVALGITLQTSAIILYGNRDVLPPLLTLRLNNFLLVACFALTTFGLISFDGKIRKKLLRLFIVSGLLFYSFILIFEDNNTIISIIRIVSCSFFYAIGAFYLFVNKNKYKFSILLSGVLLLYSLFQLMRALNIYQMGDSYVFLRNSAFNNWFLIISVLVISAISIGFIMLLKEMDQKTILQKNKIIEQDKRKLEALHQTQNKLFSIIAHDLRSPFINILGLSDILLDNVKKSADPESEKCSELINSTAKNTLNLLDNLLNWAKSQTGELGFSPEKIKLSEEIREIIGLKMANAKSKNISLKYSPSLDIELVTDKNILGTILRNLIANAIKFTNIGGHIEVVTTANEQQVEISVNDNGVGMTAETIRKIFDLSTNVTLPGTANENGSGLGLVLCKEFVEKLGGKLWVESEVGKGSNFKFMLPLATVAPEKQ
;
A
#
# COMPACT_ATOMS: atom_id res chain seq x y z
N MET A 1 45.99 13.92 -40.52
CA MET A 1 44.56 14.30 -40.38
C MET A 1 44.44 15.33 -39.27
N THR A 2 44.42 16.61 -39.60
CA THR A 2 44.05 17.65 -38.64
C THR A 2 42.54 17.62 -38.50
N LEU A 3 42.02 17.07 -37.40
CA LEU A 3 40.60 17.20 -37.07
C LEU A 3 40.25 18.68 -37.03
N ASP A 4 39.27 19.07 -37.85
CA ASP A 4 38.79 20.43 -37.90
C ASP A 4 37.99 20.76 -36.63
N TYR A 5 38.31 21.87 -35.97
CA TYR A 5 37.73 22.22 -34.66
C TYR A 5 36.20 22.43 -34.67
N PRO A 6 35.54 22.92 -35.74
CA PRO A 6 34.08 23.02 -35.82
C PRO A 6 33.41 21.66 -35.75
N SER A 7 34.02 20.62 -36.34
CA SER A 7 33.51 19.24 -36.24
C SER A 7 33.53 18.76 -34.78
N ILE A 8 34.61 19.04 -34.04
CA ILE A 8 34.71 18.68 -32.61
C ILE A 8 33.65 19.43 -31.78
N LEU A 9 33.44 20.72 -32.04
CA LEU A 9 32.43 21.52 -31.34
C LEU A 9 31.01 21.03 -31.65
N PHE A 10 30.73 20.61 -32.88
CA PHE A 10 29.45 20.02 -33.26
C PHE A 10 29.16 18.72 -32.50
N PHE A 11 30.12 17.78 -32.45
CA PHE A 11 29.95 16.54 -31.69
C PHE A 11 29.79 16.78 -30.18
N LEU A 12 30.50 17.76 -29.62
CA LEU A 12 30.35 18.15 -28.22
C LEU A 12 28.96 18.74 -27.94
N ALA A 13 28.43 19.60 -28.83
CA ALA A 13 27.06 20.12 -28.69
C ALA A 13 26.01 19.02 -28.80
N LEU A 14 26.17 18.06 -29.72
CA LEU A 14 25.28 16.91 -29.87
C LEU A 14 25.31 16.00 -28.63
N ASN A 15 26.49 15.73 -28.07
CA ASN A 15 26.64 14.98 -26.82
C ASN A 15 25.92 15.69 -25.66
N ASN A 16 26.09 17.01 -25.53
CA ASN A 16 25.39 17.77 -24.50
C ASN A 16 23.86 17.74 -24.66
N LEU A 17 23.34 17.80 -25.89
CA LEU A 17 21.90 17.68 -26.14
C LEU A 17 21.36 16.33 -25.64
N PHE A 18 22.09 15.24 -25.91
CA PHE A 18 21.74 13.91 -25.43
C PHE A 18 21.75 13.84 -23.90
N ILE A 19 22.81 14.34 -23.25
CA ILE A 19 22.92 14.33 -21.79
C ILE A 19 21.83 15.19 -21.16
N MET A 20 21.52 16.35 -21.73
CA MET A 20 20.43 17.21 -21.30
C MET A 20 19.08 16.48 -21.36
N ALA A 21 18.77 15.81 -22.47
CA ALA A 21 17.55 15.01 -22.59
C ALA A 21 17.47 13.89 -21.54
N LEU A 22 18.60 13.20 -21.28
CA LEU A 22 18.68 12.18 -20.23
C LEU A 22 18.38 12.74 -18.83
N PHE A 23 18.94 13.89 -18.47
CA PHE A 23 18.67 14.48 -17.15
C PHE A 23 17.26 15.05 -17.01
N ILE A 24 16.67 15.54 -18.11
CA ILE A 24 15.26 15.94 -18.13
C ILE A 24 14.36 14.71 -17.92
N TYR A 25 14.65 13.59 -18.61
CA TYR A 25 13.94 12.33 -18.37
C TYR A 25 14.09 11.88 -16.91
N GLN A 26 15.31 11.90 -16.38
CA GLN A 26 15.60 11.53 -15.00
C GLN A 26 14.85 12.41 -13.99
N TYR A 27 14.69 13.71 -14.29
CA TYR A 27 13.92 14.64 -13.48
C TYR A 27 12.45 14.23 -13.34
N PHE A 28 11.80 13.82 -14.44
CA PHE A 28 10.43 13.31 -14.39
C PHE A 28 10.34 11.94 -13.71
N TYR A 29 11.32 11.07 -13.95
CA TYR A 29 11.37 9.73 -13.35
C TYR A 29 11.54 9.78 -11.82
N HIS A 30 12.47 10.60 -11.30
CA HIS A 30 12.69 10.77 -9.86
C HIS A 30 11.83 11.88 -9.26
N HIS A 31 10.52 11.88 -9.48
CA HIS A 31 9.59 12.76 -8.76
C HIS A 31 10.00 14.25 -8.71
N LYS A 32 10.55 14.79 -9.81
CA LYS A 32 10.90 16.21 -9.95
C LYS A 32 11.98 16.68 -8.95
N GLN A 33 12.98 15.85 -8.67
CA GLN A 33 14.15 16.26 -7.89
C GLN A 33 14.90 17.42 -8.57
N TRP A 34 14.81 18.61 -7.96
CA TRP A 34 15.37 19.87 -8.44
C TRP A 34 16.87 19.85 -8.79
N TYR A 35 17.68 18.99 -8.15
CA TYR A 35 19.12 18.92 -8.43
C TYR A 35 19.42 18.34 -9.82
N LEU A 36 18.51 17.52 -10.39
CA LEU A 36 18.62 17.00 -11.76
C LEU A 36 18.42 18.11 -12.79
N LEU A 37 17.50 19.04 -12.52
CA LEU A 37 17.28 20.23 -13.33
C LEU A 37 18.54 21.12 -13.36
N LEU A 38 19.28 21.20 -12.25
CA LEU A 38 20.51 21.99 -12.18
C LEU A 38 21.63 21.38 -13.02
N VAL A 39 21.74 20.04 -13.08
CA VAL A 39 22.67 19.38 -13.99
C VAL A 39 22.28 19.66 -15.44
N ALA A 40 21.01 19.51 -15.79
CA ALA A 40 20.50 19.82 -17.13
C ALA A 40 20.74 21.28 -17.52
N LEU A 41 20.49 22.23 -16.60
CA LEU A 41 20.77 23.66 -16.79
C LEU A 41 22.26 23.93 -16.94
N GLY A 42 23.14 23.25 -16.19
CA GLY A 42 24.58 23.38 -16.39
C GLY A 42 24.99 22.99 -17.81
N ILE A 43 24.47 21.88 -18.32
CA ILE A 43 24.75 21.38 -19.68
C ILE A 43 24.18 22.32 -20.75
N THR A 44 23.04 22.97 -20.52
CA THR A 44 22.50 23.98 -21.47
C THR A 44 23.40 25.20 -21.54
N LEU A 45 23.92 25.69 -20.41
CA LEU A 45 24.89 26.78 -20.38
C LEU A 45 26.19 26.40 -21.10
N GLN A 46 26.65 25.16 -20.92
CA GLN A 46 27.82 24.65 -21.65
C GLN A 46 27.61 24.65 -23.16
N THR A 47 26.45 24.17 -23.61
CA THR A 47 26.08 24.12 -25.03
C THR A 47 26.02 25.54 -25.61
N SER A 48 25.43 26.48 -24.88
CA SER A 48 25.38 27.89 -25.25
C SER A 48 26.79 28.49 -25.38
N ALA A 49 27.68 28.18 -24.44
CA ALA A 49 29.07 28.60 -24.49
C ALA A 49 29.78 28.06 -25.76
N ILE A 50 29.61 26.78 -26.07
CA ILE A 50 30.19 26.14 -27.26
C ILE A 50 29.70 26.81 -28.55
N ILE A 51 28.41 27.12 -28.64
CA ILE A 51 27.81 27.80 -29.82
C ILE A 51 28.36 29.21 -29.99
N LEU A 52 28.40 30.01 -28.92
CA LEU A 52 28.99 31.36 -28.95
C LEU A 52 30.44 31.31 -29.43
N TYR A 53 31.17 30.29 -29.00
CA TYR A 53 32.56 30.12 -29.37
C TYR A 53 32.75 29.65 -30.82
N GLY A 54 31.91 28.73 -31.29
CA GLY A 54 31.96 28.24 -32.67
C GLY A 54 31.72 29.35 -33.70
N ASN A 55 31.01 30.41 -33.30
CA ASN A 55 30.72 31.59 -34.12
C ASN A 55 31.64 32.79 -33.82
N ARG A 56 32.83 32.55 -33.24
CA ARG A 56 33.73 33.62 -32.79
C ARG A 56 34.20 34.57 -33.88
N ASP A 57 34.23 34.12 -35.13
CA ASP A 57 34.71 34.90 -36.27
C ASP A 57 33.64 35.91 -36.76
N VAL A 58 32.38 35.73 -36.35
CA VAL A 58 31.23 36.58 -36.72
C VAL A 58 30.76 37.45 -35.54
N LEU A 59 30.94 36.95 -34.30
CA LEU A 59 30.43 37.59 -33.10
C LEU A 59 31.45 38.54 -32.45
N PRO A 60 30.99 39.62 -31.77
CA PRO A 60 31.88 40.56 -31.08
C PRO A 60 32.68 39.90 -29.94
N PRO A 61 33.92 40.36 -29.66
CA PRO A 61 34.80 39.83 -28.61
C PRO A 61 34.17 39.73 -27.22
N LEU A 62 33.25 40.66 -26.91
CA LEU A 62 32.49 40.65 -25.66
C LEU A 62 31.69 39.35 -25.46
N LEU A 63 31.01 38.88 -26.51
CA LEU A 63 30.19 37.67 -26.48
C LEU A 63 31.05 36.41 -26.53
N THR A 64 32.11 36.42 -27.34
CA THR A 64 32.91 35.22 -27.64
C THR A 64 33.91 34.90 -26.53
N LEU A 65 34.36 35.91 -25.77
CA LEU A 65 35.33 35.74 -24.70
C LEU A 65 34.69 35.88 -23.32
N ARG A 66 34.11 37.05 -22.99
CA ARG A 66 33.64 37.33 -21.62
C ARG A 66 32.38 36.54 -21.27
N LEU A 67 31.35 36.56 -22.12
CA LEU A 67 30.13 35.78 -21.89
C LEU A 67 30.39 34.27 -21.94
N ASN A 68 31.20 33.80 -22.90
CA ASN A 68 31.60 32.39 -22.97
C ASN A 68 32.25 31.89 -21.67
N ASN A 69 33.22 32.65 -21.14
CA ASN A 69 33.92 32.29 -19.93
C ASN A 69 32.99 32.24 -18.71
N PHE A 70 32.09 33.22 -18.59
CA PHE A 70 31.06 33.22 -17.54
C PHE A 70 30.16 31.97 -17.61
N LEU A 71 29.65 31.64 -18.80
CA LEU A 71 28.79 30.48 -19.01
C LEU A 71 29.49 29.15 -18.68
N LEU A 72 30.77 29.01 -19.00
CA LEU A 72 31.55 27.83 -18.65
C LEU A 72 31.72 27.68 -17.14
N VAL A 73 32.06 28.74 -16.41
CA VAL A 73 32.17 28.66 -14.94
C VAL A 73 30.80 28.36 -14.31
N ALA A 74 29.74 28.99 -14.79
CA ALA A 74 28.36 28.73 -14.33
C ALA A 74 27.92 27.29 -14.57
N CYS A 75 28.26 26.70 -15.72
CA CYS A 75 28.03 25.28 -15.98
C CYS A 75 28.69 24.41 -14.90
N PHE A 76 30.00 24.55 -14.68
CA PHE A 76 30.74 23.72 -13.73
C PHE A 76 30.21 23.86 -12.30
N ALA A 77 29.83 25.08 -11.90
CA ALA A 77 29.20 25.32 -10.61
C ALA A 77 27.85 24.59 -10.50
N LEU A 78 26.96 24.72 -11.49
CA LEU A 78 25.63 24.11 -11.49
C LEU A 78 25.68 22.58 -11.57
N THR A 79 26.55 22.00 -12.41
CA THR A 79 26.68 20.55 -12.51
C THR A 79 27.24 19.97 -11.21
N THR A 80 28.30 20.57 -10.65
CA THR A 80 28.87 20.15 -9.36
C THR A 80 27.81 20.20 -8.28
N PHE A 81 27.06 21.29 -8.23
CA PHE A 81 25.98 21.48 -7.27
C PHE A 81 24.91 20.38 -7.39
N GLY A 82 24.49 20.09 -8.62
CA GLY A 82 23.51 19.04 -8.89
C GLY A 82 24.02 17.68 -8.42
N LEU A 83 25.29 17.37 -8.70
CA LEU A 83 25.96 16.14 -8.28
C LEU A 83 26.00 15.98 -6.76
N ILE A 84 26.37 17.01 -6.01
CA ILE A 84 26.51 16.91 -4.54
C ILE A 84 25.16 16.96 -3.80
N SER A 85 24.08 17.39 -4.46
CA SER A 85 22.75 17.53 -3.83
C SER A 85 21.92 16.23 -3.86
N PHE A 86 22.47 15.14 -4.40
CA PHE A 86 21.73 13.89 -4.64
C PHE A 86 21.20 13.20 -3.38
N ASP A 87 21.89 13.36 -2.24
CA ASP A 87 21.54 12.70 -0.99
C ASP A 87 20.57 13.53 -0.10
N GLY A 88 20.19 14.72 -0.57
CA GLY A 88 19.25 15.63 0.11
C GLY A 88 19.78 16.28 1.40
N LYS A 89 21.03 16.02 1.83
CA LYS A 89 21.56 16.59 3.09
C LYS A 89 21.95 18.05 2.96
N ILE A 90 22.34 18.49 1.77
CA ILE A 90 22.79 19.86 1.56
C ILE A 90 21.60 20.81 1.50
N ARG A 91 21.59 21.82 2.39
CA ARG A 91 20.54 22.85 2.44
C ARG A 91 20.61 23.74 1.19
N LYS A 92 19.49 23.86 0.48
CA LYS A 92 19.32 24.71 -0.71
C LYS A 92 19.84 26.15 -0.53
N LYS A 93 19.67 26.76 0.65
CA LYS A 93 20.05 28.16 0.93
C LYS A 93 21.56 28.37 1.02
N LEU A 94 22.27 27.52 1.78
CA LEU A 94 23.72 27.63 1.99
C LEU A 94 24.50 27.47 0.69
N LEU A 95 24.09 26.52 -0.14
CA LEU A 95 24.79 26.22 -1.38
C LEU A 95 24.41 27.20 -2.52
N ARG A 96 23.20 27.79 -2.50
CA ARG A 96 22.84 28.93 -3.37
C ARG A 96 23.71 30.14 -3.09
N LEU A 97 23.95 30.45 -1.81
CA LEU A 97 24.83 31.55 -1.42
C LEU A 97 26.24 31.36 -2.01
N PHE A 98 26.78 30.15 -1.91
CA PHE A 98 28.10 29.79 -2.45
C PHE A 98 28.19 29.95 -3.98
N ILE A 99 27.17 29.50 -4.73
CA ILE A 99 27.14 29.70 -6.19
C ILE A 99 27.08 31.20 -6.51
N VAL A 100 26.15 31.93 -5.90
CA VAL A 100 25.93 33.34 -6.20
C VAL A 100 27.19 34.14 -5.88
N SER A 101 27.84 33.90 -4.73
CA SER A 101 29.10 34.55 -4.39
C SER A 101 30.23 34.19 -5.35
N GLY A 102 30.35 32.92 -5.75
CA GLY A 102 31.37 32.49 -6.71
C GLY A 102 31.18 33.09 -8.11
N LEU A 103 29.93 33.16 -8.58
CA LEU A 103 29.60 33.77 -9.87
C LEU A 103 29.77 35.29 -9.87
N LEU A 104 29.37 35.97 -8.79
CA LEU A 104 29.57 37.41 -8.65
C LEU A 104 31.06 37.76 -8.58
N PHE A 105 31.84 36.99 -7.82
CA PHE A 105 33.29 37.15 -7.74
C PHE A 105 33.96 36.98 -9.12
N TYR A 106 33.60 35.96 -9.88
CA TYR A 106 34.16 35.76 -11.21
C TYR A 106 33.68 36.82 -12.23
N SER A 107 32.43 37.26 -12.12
CA SER A 107 31.89 38.33 -12.97
C SER A 107 32.65 39.65 -12.76
N PHE A 108 33.06 39.93 -11.52
CA PHE A 108 33.92 41.06 -11.20
C PHE A 108 35.28 40.96 -11.91
N ILE A 109 35.95 39.80 -11.83
CA ILE A 109 37.24 39.58 -12.49
C ILE A 109 37.15 39.80 -14.01
N LEU A 110 36.06 39.36 -14.65
CA LEU A 110 35.85 39.55 -16.09
C LEU A 110 35.68 41.02 -16.53
N ILE A 111 35.32 41.91 -15.61
CA ILE A 111 35.11 43.34 -15.92
C ILE A 111 36.42 44.12 -15.82
N PHE A 112 37.29 43.77 -14.87
CA PHE A 112 38.47 44.57 -14.52
C PHE A 112 39.80 44.05 -15.10
N GLU A 113 39.85 42.81 -15.60
CA GLU A 113 41.06 42.25 -16.21
C GLU A 113 40.99 42.34 -17.74
N ASP A 114 42.03 42.90 -18.37
CA ASP A 114 42.11 43.04 -19.84
C ASP A 114 43.02 42.00 -20.51
N ASN A 115 43.82 41.25 -19.72
CA ASN A 115 44.70 40.21 -20.27
C ASN A 115 43.94 38.90 -20.54
N ASN A 116 43.78 38.57 -21.83
CA ASN A 116 43.07 37.38 -22.30
C ASN A 116 43.66 36.04 -21.80
N THR A 117 44.98 35.97 -21.63
CA THR A 117 45.67 34.79 -21.09
C THR A 117 45.31 34.60 -19.62
N ILE A 118 45.39 35.66 -18.83
CA ILE A 118 45.08 35.65 -17.39
C ILE A 118 43.60 35.27 -17.18
N ILE A 119 42.68 35.90 -17.91
CA ILE A 119 41.25 35.59 -17.85
C ILE A 119 40.97 34.10 -18.12
N SER A 120 41.67 33.52 -19.12
CA SER A 120 41.52 32.10 -19.50
C SER A 120 42.05 31.16 -18.42
N ILE A 121 43.16 31.51 -17.75
CA ILE A 121 43.74 30.76 -16.65
C ILE A 121 42.80 30.78 -15.44
N ILE A 122 42.31 31.97 -15.04
CA ILE A 122 41.40 32.11 -13.90
C ILE A 122 40.14 31.26 -14.13
N ARG A 123 39.57 31.29 -15.34
CA ARG A 123 38.43 30.43 -15.71
C ARG A 123 38.72 28.95 -15.43
N ILE A 124 39.85 28.44 -15.93
CA ILE A 124 40.22 27.02 -15.81
C ILE A 124 40.43 26.63 -14.36
N VAL A 125 41.09 27.49 -13.57
CA VAL A 125 41.27 27.28 -12.13
C VAL A 125 39.92 27.26 -11.41
N SER A 126 39.00 28.17 -11.73
CA SER A 126 37.64 28.15 -11.16
C SER A 126 36.86 26.87 -11.52
N CYS A 127 36.90 26.42 -12.77
CA CYS A 127 36.26 25.17 -13.18
C CYS A 127 36.85 23.94 -12.47
N SER A 128 38.18 23.88 -12.34
CA SER A 128 38.89 22.85 -11.58
C SER A 128 38.48 22.84 -10.11
N PHE A 129 38.37 24.02 -9.48
CA PHE A 129 37.96 24.16 -8.08
C PHE A 129 36.57 23.59 -7.82
N PHE A 130 35.56 23.89 -8.65
CA PHE A 130 34.22 23.33 -8.48
C PHE A 130 34.23 21.80 -8.55
N TYR A 131 34.90 21.21 -9.55
CA TYR A 131 34.96 19.75 -9.66
C TYR A 131 35.77 19.10 -8.54
N ALA A 132 36.80 19.76 -8.03
CA ALA A 132 37.54 19.30 -6.84
C ALA A 132 36.63 19.25 -5.59
N ILE A 133 35.75 20.24 -5.39
CA ILE A 133 34.75 20.22 -4.32
C ILE A 133 33.77 19.05 -4.52
N GLY A 134 33.26 18.87 -5.74
CA GLY A 134 32.37 17.77 -6.07
C GLY A 134 33.01 16.41 -5.80
N ALA A 135 34.28 16.24 -6.19
CA ALA A 135 35.07 15.05 -5.92
C ALA A 135 35.21 14.82 -4.42
N PHE A 136 35.62 15.83 -3.64
CA PHE A 136 35.77 15.71 -2.19
C PHE A 136 34.48 15.26 -1.51
N TYR A 137 33.35 15.87 -1.87
CA TYR A 137 32.06 15.51 -1.29
C TYR A 137 31.66 14.06 -1.60
N LEU A 138 31.82 13.64 -2.86
CA LEU A 138 31.54 12.26 -3.27
C LEU A 138 32.51 11.26 -2.60
N PHE A 139 33.76 11.66 -2.37
CA PHE A 139 34.72 10.85 -1.62
C PHE A 139 34.32 10.67 -0.15
N VAL A 140 33.79 11.70 0.52
CA VAL A 140 33.27 11.58 1.89
C VAL A 140 32.15 10.54 1.97
N ASN A 141 31.33 10.43 0.92
CA ASN A 141 30.26 9.45 0.81
C ASN A 141 30.70 8.05 0.31
N LYS A 142 32.01 7.77 0.23
CA LYS A 142 32.58 6.51 -0.29
C LYS A 142 32.04 5.24 0.36
N ASN A 143 31.82 5.27 1.67
CA ASN A 143 31.35 4.10 2.41
C ASN A 143 29.86 3.83 2.18
N LYS A 144 29.11 4.85 1.72
CA LYS A 144 27.66 4.75 1.50
C LYS A 144 27.32 4.27 0.11
N TYR A 145 28.05 4.69 -0.92
CA TYR A 145 27.78 4.34 -2.31
C TYR A 145 29.06 4.06 -3.10
N LYS A 146 29.13 2.91 -3.78
CA LYS A 146 30.31 2.49 -4.55
C LYS A 146 30.56 3.42 -5.73
N PHE A 147 29.51 3.83 -6.44
CA PHE A 147 29.63 4.76 -7.58
C PHE A 147 30.10 6.16 -7.17
N SER A 148 29.96 6.54 -5.90
CA SER A 148 30.45 7.83 -5.38
C SER A 148 31.98 7.90 -5.44
N ILE A 149 32.67 6.78 -5.19
CA ILE A 149 34.14 6.69 -5.26
C ILE A 149 34.61 6.85 -6.70
N LEU A 150 33.99 6.11 -7.62
CA LEU A 150 34.35 6.12 -9.04
C LEU A 150 34.13 7.52 -9.62
N LEU A 151 32.98 8.14 -9.34
CA LEU A 151 32.65 9.48 -9.80
C LEU A 151 33.58 10.55 -9.19
N SER A 152 33.93 10.40 -7.91
CA SER A 152 34.94 11.25 -7.27
C SER A 152 36.29 11.16 -7.97
N GLY A 153 36.74 9.97 -8.34
CA GLY A 153 38.00 9.77 -9.05
C GLY A 153 38.02 10.45 -10.42
N VAL A 154 36.93 10.31 -11.19
CA VAL A 154 36.79 10.96 -12.51
C VAL A 154 36.82 12.49 -12.39
N LEU A 155 36.10 13.06 -11.43
CA LEU A 155 36.08 14.51 -11.20
C LEU A 155 37.45 15.05 -10.77
N LEU A 156 38.15 14.33 -9.88
CA LEU A 156 39.48 14.71 -9.41
C LEU A 156 40.51 14.67 -10.54
N LEU A 157 40.53 13.59 -11.33
CA LEU A 157 41.43 13.45 -12.47
C LEU A 157 41.19 14.54 -13.51
N TYR A 158 39.93 14.87 -13.79
CA TYR A 158 39.62 15.93 -14.74
C TYR A 158 39.91 17.33 -14.20
N SER A 159 39.78 17.54 -12.88
CA SER A 159 40.25 18.77 -12.21
C SER A 159 41.76 18.96 -12.38
N LEU A 160 42.56 17.91 -12.14
CA LEU A 160 44.01 17.93 -12.34
C LEU A 160 44.38 18.15 -13.82
N PHE A 161 43.68 17.49 -14.74
CA PHE A 161 43.87 17.67 -16.18
C PHE A 161 43.61 19.13 -16.63
N GLN A 162 42.61 19.79 -16.03
CA GLN A 162 42.36 21.21 -16.26
C GLN A 162 43.49 22.09 -15.73
N LEU A 163 44.03 21.82 -14.53
CA LEU A 163 45.17 22.57 -14.00
C LEU A 163 46.42 22.42 -14.88
N MET A 164 46.67 21.22 -15.42
CA MET A 164 47.74 20.99 -16.40
C MET A 164 47.56 21.85 -17.65
N ARG A 165 46.32 22.02 -18.13
CA ARG A 165 46.02 22.92 -19.23
C ARG A 165 46.31 24.39 -18.87
N ALA A 166 45.98 24.83 -17.66
CA ALA A 166 46.28 26.20 -17.22
C ALA A 166 47.79 26.48 -17.21
N LEU A 167 48.60 25.52 -16.76
CA LEU A 167 50.08 25.61 -16.79
C LEU A 167 50.61 25.72 -18.23
N ASN A 168 50.07 24.92 -19.16
CA ASN A 168 50.46 24.99 -20.57
C ASN A 168 50.12 26.35 -21.20
N ILE A 169 48.97 26.93 -20.86
CA ILE A 169 48.55 28.26 -21.32
C ILE A 169 49.47 29.36 -20.77
N TYR A 170 49.83 29.27 -19.49
CA TYR A 170 50.75 30.22 -18.86
C TYR A 170 52.12 30.25 -19.56
N GLN A 171 52.63 29.09 -19.97
CA GLN A 171 53.89 28.98 -20.70
C GLN A 171 53.86 29.64 -22.10
N MET A 172 52.68 29.81 -22.69
CA MET A 172 52.52 30.48 -24.00
C MET A 172 52.56 32.02 -23.91
N GLY A 173 52.52 32.60 -22.70
CA GLY A 173 52.53 34.04 -22.46
C GLY A 173 51.29 34.79 -22.98
N ASP A 174 51.43 36.09 -23.25
CA ASP A 174 50.31 36.97 -23.69
C ASP A 174 49.77 36.65 -25.10
N SER A 175 50.42 35.73 -25.82
CA SER A 175 50.01 35.32 -27.18
C SER A 175 48.95 34.21 -27.20
N TYR A 176 48.39 33.82 -26.04
CA TYR A 176 47.38 32.76 -26.01
C TYR A 176 46.05 33.19 -26.63
N VAL A 177 45.78 32.65 -27.81
CA VAL A 177 44.46 32.69 -28.44
C VAL A 177 43.84 31.30 -28.28
N PHE A 178 42.80 31.22 -27.45
CA PHE A 178 42.03 30.00 -27.23
C PHE A 178 41.62 29.38 -28.58
N LEU A 179 41.80 28.07 -28.74
CA LEU A 179 41.48 27.28 -29.95
C LEU A 179 42.03 27.81 -31.31
N ARG A 180 43.18 28.50 -31.33
CA ARG A 180 43.94 28.73 -32.58
C ARG A 180 44.72 27.47 -32.96
N ASN A 181 44.15 26.64 -33.85
CA ASN A 181 44.74 25.44 -34.50
C ASN A 181 45.91 24.75 -33.76
N SER A 182 45.72 24.42 -32.49
CA SER A 182 46.71 23.66 -31.72
C SER A 182 46.20 22.26 -31.46
N ALA A 183 47.01 21.26 -31.82
CA ALA A 183 46.69 19.84 -31.61
C ALA A 183 46.32 19.55 -30.14
N PHE A 184 46.97 20.25 -29.21
CA PHE A 184 46.71 20.14 -27.77
C PHE A 184 45.28 20.55 -27.38
N ASN A 185 44.76 21.66 -27.91
CA ASN A 185 43.39 22.09 -27.60
C ASN A 185 42.34 21.13 -28.20
N ASN A 186 42.59 20.57 -29.39
CA ASN A 186 41.70 19.59 -30.02
C ASN A 186 41.61 18.31 -29.18
N TRP A 187 42.75 17.78 -28.73
CA TRP A 187 42.78 16.63 -27.81
C TRP A 187 42.10 16.92 -26.48
N PHE A 188 42.30 18.11 -25.91
CA PHE A 188 41.61 18.52 -24.69
C PHE A 188 40.09 18.46 -24.87
N LEU A 189 39.54 19.03 -25.95
CA LEU A 189 38.10 19.00 -26.22
C LEU A 189 37.56 17.58 -26.38
N ILE A 190 38.27 16.69 -27.08
CA ILE A 190 37.88 15.29 -27.25
C ILE A 190 37.83 14.58 -25.89
N ILE A 191 38.84 14.79 -25.04
CA ILE A 191 38.88 14.22 -23.69
C ILE A 191 37.73 14.77 -22.84
N SER A 192 37.42 16.07 -22.95
CA SER A 192 36.29 16.68 -22.24
C SER A 192 34.95 16.00 -22.56
N VAL A 193 34.68 15.66 -23.83
CA VAL A 193 33.45 14.95 -24.24
C VAL A 193 33.32 13.61 -23.49
N LEU A 194 34.41 12.83 -23.48
CA LEU A 194 34.44 11.51 -22.84
C LEU A 194 34.24 11.63 -21.33
N VAL A 195 34.86 12.62 -20.70
CA VAL A 195 34.75 12.85 -19.25
C VAL A 195 33.34 13.29 -18.87
N ILE A 196 32.72 14.23 -19.60
CA ILE A 196 31.35 14.70 -19.30
C ILE A 196 30.35 13.55 -19.43
N SER A 197 30.54 12.70 -20.45
CA SER A 197 29.74 11.49 -20.63
C SER A 197 29.94 10.52 -19.45
N ALA A 198 31.19 10.28 -19.03
CA ALA A 198 31.51 9.42 -17.89
C ALA A 198 30.94 9.94 -16.56
N ILE A 199 31.00 11.26 -16.32
CA ILE A 199 30.41 11.90 -15.14
C ILE A 199 28.89 11.70 -15.13
N SER A 200 28.25 11.91 -16.28
CA SER A 200 26.79 11.79 -16.42
C SER A 200 26.31 10.36 -16.19
N ILE A 201 26.97 9.38 -16.81
CA ILE A 201 26.69 7.95 -16.63
C ILE A 201 26.95 7.55 -15.17
N GLY A 202 28.10 7.94 -14.61
CA GLY A 202 28.45 7.64 -13.22
C GLY A 202 27.44 8.21 -12.22
N PHE A 203 26.90 9.41 -12.49
CA PHE A 203 25.86 10.00 -11.66
C PHE A 203 24.52 9.27 -11.76
N ILE A 204 24.09 8.87 -12.96
CA ILE A 204 22.87 8.06 -13.12
C ILE A 204 23.03 6.70 -12.40
N MET A 205 24.20 6.07 -12.51
CA MET A 205 24.49 4.81 -11.79
C MET A 205 24.46 4.99 -10.27
N LEU A 206 24.96 6.13 -9.76
CA LEU A 206 24.87 6.50 -8.34
C LEU A 206 23.41 6.61 -7.88
N LEU A 207 22.55 7.28 -8.66
CA LEU A 207 21.12 7.41 -8.36
C LEU A 207 20.43 6.03 -8.32
N LYS A 208 20.76 5.16 -9.28
CA LYS A 208 20.24 3.78 -9.32
C LYS A 208 20.69 2.95 -8.11
N GLU A 209 21.96 3.05 -7.70
CA GLU A 209 22.47 2.37 -6.49
C GLU A 209 21.72 2.84 -5.23
N MET A 210 21.44 4.13 -5.14
CA MET A 210 20.68 4.71 -4.03
C MET A 210 19.26 4.15 -3.96
N ASP A 211 18.53 4.16 -5.07
CA ASP A 211 17.17 3.61 -5.13
C ASP A 211 17.14 2.13 -4.77
N GLN A 212 18.08 1.33 -5.28
CA GLN A 212 18.17 -0.10 -4.96
C GLN A 212 18.36 -0.34 -3.46
N LYS A 213 19.20 0.46 -2.79
CA LYS A 213 19.39 0.35 -1.34
C LYS A 213 18.12 0.73 -0.56
N THR A 214 17.43 1.79 -0.98
CA THR A 214 16.16 2.21 -0.37
C THR A 214 15.08 1.16 -0.54
N ILE A 215 14.94 0.57 -1.74
CA ILE A 215 13.99 -0.51 -2.01
C ILE A 215 14.30 -1.73 -1.15
N LEU A 216 15.56 -2.14 -1.07
CA LEU A 216 15.96 -3.29 -0.24
C LEU A 216 15.66 -3.08 1.25
N GLN A 217 15.89 -1.88 1.77
CA GLN A 217 15.56 -1.54 3.16
C GLN A 217 14.04 -1.60 3.41
N LYS A 218 13.25 -1.01 2.51
CA LYS A 218 11.78 -1.06 2.61
C LYS A 218 11.26 -2.50 2.54
N ASN A 219 11.79 -3.33 1.64
CA ASN A 219 11.40 -4.74 1.54
C ASN A 219 11.71 -5.52 2.81
N LYS A 220 12.84 -5.26 3.47
CA LYS A 220 13.16 -5.89 4.76
C LYS A 220 12.17 -5.51 5.86
N ILE A 221 11.76 -4.24 5.93
CA ILE A 221 10.76 -3.77 6.91
C ILE A 221 9.41 -4.43 6.63
N ILE A 222 8.97 -4.43 5.37
CA ILE A 222 7.71 -5.07 4.95
C ILE A 222 7.70 -6.56 5.33
N GLU A 223 8.79 -7.28 5.08
CA GLU A 223 8.90 -8.69 5.43
C GLU A 223 8.86 -8.93 6.96
N GLN A 224 9.46 -8.03 7.76
CA GLN A 224 9.39 -8.10 9.22
C GLN A 224 7.97 -7.83 9.73
N ASP A 225 7.29 -6.84 9.18
CA ASP A 225 5.93 -6.49 9.59
C ASP A 225 4.93 -7.58 9.19
N LYS A 226 5.11 -8.21 8.02
CA LYS A 226 4.35 -9.39 7.60
C LYS A 226 4.47 -10.53 8.62
N ARG A 227 5.69 -10.89 9.03
CA ARG A 227 5.91 -11.96 10.02
C ARG A 227 5.29 -11.65 11.38
N LYS A 228 5.34 -10.39 11.82
CA LYS A 228 4.68 -9.97 13.07
C LYS A 228 3.18 -10.11 12.98
N LEU A 229 2.58 -9.70 11.85
CA LEU A 229 1.15 -9.83 11.62
C LEU A 229 0.71 -11.30 11.63
N GLU A 230 1.46 -12.17 10.94
CA GLU A 230 1.19 -13.62 10.92
C GLU A 230 1.29 -14.23 12.33
N ALA A 231 2.31 -13.85 13.11
CA ALA A 231 2.47 -14.33 14.49
C ALA A 231 1.34 -13.85 15.43
N LEU A 232 0.90 -12.59 15.28
CA LEU A 232 -0.24 -12.05 16.03
C LEU A 232 -1.52 -12.80 15.69
N HIS A 233 -1.77 -13.06 14.41
CA HIS A 233 -2.92 -13.84 13.95
C HIS A 233 -2.91 -15.26 14.55
N GLN A 234 -1.78 -15.98 14.48
CA GLN A 234 -1.66 -17.31 15.10
C GLN A 234 -1.90 -17.29 16.62
N THR A 235 -1.41 -16.25 17.30
CA THR A 235 -1.61 -16.08 18.75
C THR A 235 -3.08 -15.86 19.07
N GLN A 236 -3.77 -15.05 18.28
CA GLN A 236 -5.19 -14.80 18.41
C GLN A 236 -6.02 -16.09 18.22
N ASN A 237 -5.70 -16.91 17.22
CA ASN A 237 -6.39 -18.19 16.97
C ASN A 237 -6.24 -19.13 18.16
N LYS A 238 -4.99 -19.27 18.64
CA LYS A 238 -4.70 -20.11 19.81
C LYS A 238 -5.46 -19.64 21.04
N LEU A 239 -5.51 -18.33 21.28
CA LEU A 239 -6.26 -17.74 22.40
C LEU A 239 -7.74 -18.09 22.31
N PHE A 240 -8.37 -17.89 21.14
CA PHE A 240 -9.79 -18.20 20.96
C PHE A 240 -10.08 -19.69 21.13
N SER A 241 -9.23 -20.58 20.62
CA SER A 241 -9.39 -22.02 20.79
C SER A 241 -9.31 -22.44 22.27
N ILE A 242 -8.36 -21.87 23.02
CA ILE A 242 -8.21 -22.16 24.47
C ILE A 242 -9.44 -21.65 25.24
N ILE A 243 -9.84 -20.39 25.01
CA ILE A 243 -11.03 -19.80 25.65
C ILE A 243 -12.27 -20.67 25.39
N ALA A 244 -12.43 -21.16 24.16
CA ALA A 244 -13.57 -22.01 23.82
C ALA A 244 -13.62 -23.30 24.63
N HIS A 245 -12.51 -24.05 24.64
CA HIS A 245 -12.46 -25.35 25.29
C HIS A 245 -12.63 -25.21 26.80
N ASP A 246 -11.91 -24.26 27.40
CA ASP A 246 -11.80 -24.13 28.85
C ASP A 246 -13.00 -23.40 29.47
N LEU A 247 -13.73 -22.58 28.70
CA LEU A 247 -15.02 -22.02 29.14
C LEU A 247 -16.21 -22.92 28.80
N ARG A 248 -16.19 -23.69 27.71
CA ARG A 248 -17.32 -24.57 27.36
C ARG A 248 -17.56 -25.64 28.43
N SER A 249 -16.49 -26.26 28.93
CA SER A 249 -16.55 -27.31 29.95
C SER A 249 -17.27 -26.88 31.26
N PRO A 250 -16.90 -25.77 31.93
CA PRO A 250 -17.60 -25.34 33.14
C PRO A 250 -19.07 -24.95 32.88
N PHE A 251 -19.42 -24.40 31.71
CA PHE A 251 -20.82 -24.11 31.38
C PHE A 251 -21.67 -25.39 31.20
N ILE A 252 -21.10 -26.44 30.61
CA ILE A 252 -21.76 -27.76 30.53
C ILE A 252 -22.02 -28.29 31.94
N ASN A 253 -21.06 -28.14 32.87
CA ASN A 253 -21.23 -28.59 34.25
C ASN A 253 -22.29 -27.77 35.01
N ILE A 254 -22.32 -26.45 34.83
CA ILE A 254 -23.36 -25.58 35.40
C ILE A 254 -24.73 -25.99 34.86
N LEU A 255 -24.84 -26.31 33.57
CA LEU A 255 -26.07 -26.81 32.96
C LEU A 255 -26.52 -28.13 33.58
N GLY A 256 -25.62 -29.11 33.67
CA GLY A 256 -25.95 -30.41 34.26
C GLY A 256 -26.36 -30.32 35.73
N LEU A 257 -25.64 -29.54 36.54
CA LEU A 257 -26.01 -29.29 37.94
C LEU A 257 -27.33 -28.55 38.06
N SER A 258 -27.58 -27.58 37.18
CA SER A 258 -28.83 -26.85 37.14
C SER A 258 -30.01 -27.74 36.72
N ASP A 259 -29.83 -28.66 35.77
CA ASP A 259 -30.87 -29.63 35.38
C ASP A 259 -31.23 -30.56 36.56
N ILE A 260 -30.22 -31.03 37.33
CA ILE A 260 -30.44 -31.83 38.54
C ILE A 260 -31.20 -31.03 39.61
N LEU A 261 -30.82 -29.76 39.81
CA LEU A 261 -31.45 -28.88 40.79
C LEU A 261 -32.92 -28.61 40.42
N LEU A 262 -33.19 -28.39 39.13
CA LEU A 262 -34.54 -28.24 38.59
C LEU A 262 -35.42 -29.46 38.86
N ASP A 263 -34.91 -30.67 38.61
CA ASP A 263 -35.66 -31.92 38.82
C ASP A 263 -35.97 -32.19 40.29
N ASN A 264 -35.02 -31.87 41.18
CA ASN A 264 -35.20 -32.00 42.62
C ASN A 264 -36.22 -31.00 43.18
N VAL A 265 -36.19 -29.76 42.71
CA VAL A 265 -37.12 -28.73 43.20
C VAL A 265 -38.55 -28.96 42.70
N LYS A 266 -38.71 -29.47 41.47
CA LYS A 266 -40.01 -29.93 40.97
C LYS A 266 -40.64 -30.99 41.86
N LYS A 267 -39.83 -31.86 42.46
CA LYS A 267 -40.29 -32.88 43.41
C LYS A 267 -40.62 -32.31 44.80
N SER A 268 -39.97 -31.21 45.21
CA SER A 268 -40.22 -30.59 46.51
C SER A 268 -41.39 -29.59 46.52
N ALA A 269 -41.94 -29.24 45.34
CA ALA A 269 -43.08 -28.34 45.14
C ALA A 269 -42.90 -26.92 45.74
N ASP A 270 -41.66 -26.43 45.82
CA ASP A 270 -41.37 -25.05 46.23
C ASP A 270 -41.32 -24.11 45.00
N PRO A 271 -42.32 -23.23 44.82
CA PRO A 271 -42.44 -22.40 43.61
C PRO A 271 -41.30 -21.39 43.45
N GLU A 272 -40.72 -20.88 44.54
CA GLU A 272 -39.63 -19.88 44.45
C GLU A 272 -38.31 -20.53 44.06
N SER A 273 -38.00 -21.69 44.64
CA SER A 273 -36.83 -22.47 44.28
C SER A 273 -36.90 -22.98 42.83
N GLU A 274 -38.10 -23.32 42.33
CA GLU A 274 -38.28 -23.83 40.96
C GLU A 274 -37.93 -22.72 39.97
N LYS A 275 -38.44 -21.51 40.23
CA LYS A 275 -38.22 -20.32 39.42
C LYS A 275 -36.75 -19.88 39.40
N CYS A 276 -36.07 -19.94 40.55
CA CYS A 276 -34.61 -19.68 40.62
C CYS A 276 -33.80 -20.72 39.83
N SER A 277 -34.20 -21.98 39.89
CA SER A 277 -33.52 -23.07 39.16
C SER A 277 -33.70 -22.95 37.64
N GLU A 278 -34.91 -22.57 37.19
CA GLU A 278 -35.19 -22.26 35.78
C GLU A 278 -34.34 -21.09 35.27
N LEU A 279 -34.16 -20.07 36.10
CA LEU A 279 -33.35 -18.90 35.75
C LEU A 279 -31.87 -19.26 35.61
N ILE A 280 -31.31 -20.06 36.52
CA ILE A 280 -29.92 -20.54 36.42
C ILE A 280 -29.74 -21.37 35.15
N ASN A 281 -30.67 -22.27 34.87
CA ASN A 281 -30.60 -23.17 33.72
C ASN A 281 -30.62 -22.40 32.40
N SER A 282 -31.59 -21.49 32.25
CA SER A 282 -31.75 -20.67 31.07
C SER A 282 -30.56 -19.73 30.86
N THR A 283 -30.02 -19.15 31.94
CA THR A 283 -28.83 -18.28 31.90
C THR A 283 -27.58 -19.05 31.45
N ALA A 284 -27.36 -20.26 31.97
CA ALA A 284 -26.24 -21.10 31.58
C ALA A 284 -26.33 -21.53 30.11
N LYS A 285 -27.52 -21.93 29.64
CA LYS A 285 -27.80 -22.29 28.24
C LYS A 285 -27.52 -21.12 27.29
N ASN A 286 -28.01 -19.93 27.64
CA ASN A 286 -27.82 -18.74 26.83
C ASN A 286 -26.34 -18.33 26.75
N THR A 287 -25.60 -18.48 27.85
CA THR A 287 -24.18 -18.12 27.88
C THR A 287 -23.31 -19.12 27.11
N LEU A 288 -23.64 -20.40 27.16
CA LEU A 288 -22.98 -21.43 26.33
C LEU A 288 -23.20 -21.16 24.84
N ASN A 289 -24.44 -20.85 24.44
CA ASN A 289 -24.76 -20.47 23.06
C ASN A 289 -24.01 -19.20 22.62
N LEU A 290 -23.83 -18.23 23.51
CA LEU A 290 -23.04 -17.03 23.22
C LEU A 290 -21.57 -17.40 22.96
N LEU A 291 -20.99 -18.25 23.80
CA LEU A 291 -19.62 -18.72 23.67
C LEU A 291 -19.40 -19.47 22.35
N ASP A 292 -20.32 -20.38 21.99
CA ASP A 292 -20.23 -21.14 20.75
C ASP A 292 -20.37 -20.25 19.52
N ASN A 293 -21.26 -19.26 19.56
CA ASN A 293 -21.39 -18.26 18.50
C ASN A 293 -20.12 -17.41 18.35
N LEU A 294 -19.54 -16.95 19.46
CA LEU A 294 -18.28 -16.20 19.46
C LEU A 294 -17.12 -17.04 18.91
N LEU A 295 -17.06 -18.33 19.26
CA LEU A 295 -16.04 -19.23 18.73
C LEU A 295 -16.19 -19.41 17.21
N ASN A 296 -17.41 -19.68 16.76
CA ASN A 296 -17.69 -19.90 15.35
C ASN A 296 -17.39 -18.64 14.53
N TRP A 297 -17.66 -17.45 15.09
CA TRP A 297 -17.23 -16.18 14.52
C TRP A 297 -15.70 -16.07 14.49
N ALA A 298 -15.01 -16.31 15.61
CA ALA A 298 -13.55 -16.24 15.65
C ALA A 298 -12.89 -17.17 14.62
N LYS A 299 -13.44 -18.38 14.42
CA LYS A 299 -12.95 -19.32 13.40
C LYS A 299 -13.35 -18.94 11.96
N SER A 300 -14.40 -18.14 11.76
CA SER A 300 -14.78 -17.63 10.44
C SER A 300 -13.74 -16.61 9.95
N GLN A 301 -13.29 -15.73 10.85
CA GLN A 301 -12.32 -14.67 10.56
C GLN A 301 -10.95 -15.21 10.16
N THR A 302 -10.58 -16.38 10.65
CA THR A 302 -9.24 -16.95 10.51
C THR A 302 -9.12 -17.93 9.33
N GLY A 303 -10.25 -18.22 8.67
CA GLY A 303 -10.34 -19.25 7.63
C GLY A 303 -10.27 -20.69 8.15
N GLU A 304 -10.10 -20.91 9.47
CA GLU A 304 -9.95 -22.24 10.09
C GLU A 304 -11.27 -23.03 10.18
N LEU A 305 -12.43 -22.39 9.96
CA LEU A 305 -13.64 -23.14 9.59
C LEU A 305 -13.40 -23.79 8.23
N GLY A 306 -12.82 -25.00 8.26
CA GLY A 306 -12.62 -25.84 7.09
C GLY A 306 -13.92 -25.95 6.32
N PHE A 307 -13.93 -25.37 5.12
CA PHE A 307 -15.08 -25.41 4.23
C PHE A 307 -15.16 -26.81 3.65
N SER A 308 -16.17 -27.58 4.06
CA SER A 308 -16.36 -28.96 3.61
C SER A 308 -17.67 -29.06 2.82
N PRO A 309 -17.69 -28.57 1.55
CA PRO A 309 -18.88 -28.64 0.73
C PRO A 309 -19.23 -30.10 0.43
N GLU A 310 -20.46 -30.46 0.70
CA GLU A 310 -21.05 -31.75 0.36
C GLU A 310 -22.35 -31.56 -0.41
N LYS A 311 -22.74 -32.57 -1.18
CA LYS A 311 -23.99 -32.55 -1.93
C LYS A 311 -25.14 -32.92 -0.99
N ILE A 312 -26.04 -31.98 -0.72
CA ILE A 312 -27.18 -32.17 0.18
C ILE A 312 -28.50 -31.99 -0.57
N LYS A 313 -29.56 -32.63 -0.05
CA LYS A 313 -30.93 -32.30 -0.41
C LYS A 313 -31.46 -31.25 0.54
N LEU A 314 -31.72 -30.05 0.01
CA LEU A 314 -32.11 -28.90 0.82
C LEU A 314 -33.42 -29.13 1.60
N SER A 315 -34.36 -29.87 0.99
CA SER A 315 -35.65 -30.19 1.60
C SER A 315 -35.52 -31.10 2.83
N GLU A 316 -34.56 -32.03 2.83
CA GLU A 316 -34.28 -32.92 3.98
C GLU A 316 -33.66 -32.13 5.13
N GLU A 317 -32.66 -31.28 4.84
CA GLU A 317 -31.98 -30.44 5.85
C GLU A 317 -32.95 -29.47 6.54
N ILE A 318 -33.79 -28.77 5.77
CA ILE A 318 -34.75 -27.81 6.34
C ILE A 318 -35.78 -28.54 7.23
N ARG A 319 -36.26 -29.72 6.81
CA ARG A 319 -37.21 -30.51 7.62
C ARG A 319 -36.59 -30.97 8.93
N GLU A 320 -35.33 -31.41 8.91
CA GLU A 320 -34.61 -31.80 10.13
C GLU A 320 -34.54 -30.63 11.12
N ILE A 321 -34.15 -29.44 10.64
CA ILE A 321 -34.03 -28.24 11.48
C ILE A 321 -35.40 -27.78 12.00
N ILE A 322 -36.45 -27.84 11.18
CA ILE A 322 -37.82 -27.53 11.62
C ILE A 322 -38.26 -28.51 12.71
N GLY A 323 -37.97 -29.80 12.57
CA GLY A 323 -38.24 -30.82 13.59
C GLY A 323 -37.60 -30.47 14.93
N LEU A 324 -36.34 -30.04 14.92
CA LEU A 324 -35.62 -29.61 16.12
C LEU A 324 -36.22 -28.35 16.78
N LYS A 325 -36.87 -27.47 16.01
CA LYS A 325 -37.48 -26.22 16.50
C LYS A 325 -38.96 -26.33 16.81
N MET A 326 -39.58 -27.45 16.47
CA MET A 326 -41.03 -27.66 16.61
C MET A 326 -41.50 -27.56 18.06
N ALA A 327 -40.70 -28.03 19.03
CA ALA A 327 -41.00 -27.90 20.46
C ALA A 327 -41.05 -26.43 20.91
N ASN A 328 -40.09 -25.61 20.46
CA ASN A 328 -40.04 -24.17 20.76
C ASN A 328 -41.18 -23.39 20.09
N ALA A 329 -41.55 -23.76 18.87
CA ALA A 329 -42.70 -23.15 18.20
C ALA A 329 -44.01 -23.51 18.92
N LYS A 330 -44.16 -24.79 19.32
CA LYS A 330 -45.35 -25.30 20.01
C LYS A 330 -45.55 -24.66 21.39
N SER A 331 -44.48 -24.37 22.13
CA SER A 331 -44.60 -23.70 23.43
C SER A 331 -45.19 -22.28 23.33
N LYS A 332 -45.09 -21.63 22.16
CA LYS A 332 -45.75 -20.36 21.84
C LYS A 332 -47.01 -20.51 20.99
N ASN A 333 -47.50 -21.73 20.75
CA ASN A 333 -48.60 -22.01 19.81
C ASN A 333 -48.35 -21.43 18.40
N ILE A 334 -47.10 -21.34 17.95
CA ILE A 334 -46.75 -20.83 16.63
C ILE A 334 -46.87 -21.96 15.59
N SER A 335 -47.55 -21.68 14.47
CA SER A 335 -47.57 -22.59 13.32
C SER A 335 -46.27 -22.44 12.52
N LEU A 336 -45.43 -23.46 12.50
CA LEU A 336 -44.18 -23.50 11.71
C LEU A 336 -44.36 -24.43 10.51
N LYS A 337 -44.27 -23.91 9.28
CA LYS A 337 -44.45 -24.67 8.04
C LYS A 337 -43.24 -24.55 7.11
N TYR A 338 -43.07 -25.58 6.28
CA TYR A 338 -42.13 -25.58 5.17
C TYR A 338 -42.88 -25.75 3.85
N SER A 339 -42.63 -24.83 2.92
CA SER A 339 -43.24 -24.80 1.60
C SER A 339 -42.14 -24.94 0.53
N PRO A 340 -41.73 -26.17 0.19
CA PRO A 340 -40.76 -26.40 -0.88
C PRO A 340 -41.38 -26.11 -2.25
N SER A 341 -40.69 -25.35 -3.11
CA SER A 341 -41.09 -25.24 -4.52
C SER A 341 -40.72 -26.49 -5.33
N LEU A 342 -39.52 -27.04 -5.11
CA LEU A 342 -38.91 -28.17 -5.84
C LEU A 342 -37.93 -28.92 -4.91
N ASP A 343 -37.57 -30.16 -5.26
CA ASP A 343 -36.45 -30.87 -4.62
C ASP A 343 -35.12 -30.32 -5.18
N ILE A 344 -34.45 -29.51 -4.36
CA ILE A 344 -33.21 -28.81 -4.73
C ILE A 344 -32.02 -29.55 -4.14
N GLU A 345 -31.10 -29.98 -5.01
CA GLU A 345 -29.77 -30.46 -4.61
C GLU A 345 -28.80 -29.28 -4.58
N LEU A 346 -28.09 -29.11 -3.47
CA LEU A 346 -27.17 -27.99 -3.24
C LEU A 346 -25.80 -28.56 -2.83
N VAL A 347 -24.73 -28.03 -3.43
CA VAL A 347 -23.36 -28.30 -2.99
C VAL A 347 -22.94 -27.20 -2.03
N THR A 348 -22.90 -27.49 -0.74
CA THR A 348 -22.60 -26.51 0.31
C THR A 348 -22.06 -27.20 1.56
N ASP A 349 -21.49 -26.44 2.48
CA ASP A 349 -21.18 -26.94 3.81
C ASP A 349 -22.48 -27.06 4.64
N LYS A 350 -22.88 -28.31 4.94
CA LYS A 350 -24.10 -28.63 5.69
C LYS A 350 -24.12 -27.97 7.07
N ASN A 351 -22.99 -27.91 7.77
CA ASN A 351 -22.92 -27.36 9.12
C ASN A 351 -23.10 -25.84 9.12
N ILE A 352 -22.50 -25.16 8.14
CA ILE A 352 -22.64 -23.71 7.96
C ILE A 352 -24.09 -23.38 7.61
N LEU A 353 -24.68 -24.07 6.61
CA LEU A 353 -26.08 -23.88 6.21
C LEU A 353 -27.04 -24.11 7.39
N GLY A 354 -26.86 -25.22 8.12
CA GLY A 354 -27.70 -25.53 9.26
C GLY A 354 -27.59 -24.49 10.37
N THR A 355 -26.43 -23.85 10.54
CA THR A 355 -26.24 -22.77 11.52
C THR A 355 -26.98 -21.50 11.12
N ILE A 356 -26.93 -21.12 9.83
CA ILE A 356 -27.73 -20.01 9.29
C ILE A 356 -29.22 -20.25 9.56
N LEU A 357 -29.74 -21.41 9.13
CA LEU A 357 -31.15 -21.76 9.25
C LEU A 357 -31.62 -21.82 10.71
N ARG A 358 -30.86 -22.46 11.60
CA ARG A 358 -31.19 -22.52 13.04
C ARG A 358 -31.29 -21.14 13.67
N ASN A 359 -30.41 -20.21 13.30
CA ASN A 359 -30.41 -18.84 13.82
C ASN A 359 -31.58 -18.02 13.28
N LEU A 360 -31.85 -18.08 11.96
CA LEU A 360 -32.97 -17.36 11.35
C LEU A 360 -34.33 -17.87 11.88
N ILE A 361 -34.52 -19.18 11.97
CA ILE A 361 -35.76 -19.78 12.50
C ILE A 361 -35.92 -19.49 13.99
N ALA A 362 -34.82 -19.53 14.77
CA ALA A 362 -34.89 -19.18 16.19
C ALA A 362 -35.29 -17.70 16.40
N ASN A 363 -34.76 -16.79 15.57
CA ASN A 363 -35.17 -15.39 15.60
C ASN A 363 -36.65 -15.21 15.22
N ALA A 364 -37.12 -15.91 14.19
CA ALA A 364 -38.53 -15.89 13.80
C ALA A 364 -39.44 -16.34 14.97
N ILE A 365 -39.13 -17.46 15.64
CA ILE A 365 -39.90 -17.95 16.81
C ILE A 365 -39.85 -16.93 17.97
N LYS A 366 -38.68 -16.33 18.20
CA LYS A 366 -38.46 -15.37 19.27
C LYS A 366 -39.32 -14.10 19.09
N PHE A 367 -39.43 -13.58 17.87
CA PHE A 367 -40.09 -12.30 17.59
C PHE A 367 -41.52 -12.43 17.06
N THR A 368 -42.02 -13.65 16.92
CA THR A 368 -43.43 -13.94 16.60
C THR A 368 -44.28 -14.00 17.86
N ASN A 369 -45.49 -13.41 17.80
CA ASN A 369 -46.44 -13.44 18.92
C ASN A 369 -47.02 -14.84 19.14
N ILE A 370 -47.58 -15.09 20.34
CA ILE A 370 -48.26 -16.35 20.66
C ILE A 370 -49.42 -16.57 19.67
N GLY A 371 -49.53 -17.78 19.10
CA GLY A 371 -50.53 -18.09 18.08
C GLY A 371 -50.18 -17.63 16.66
N GLY A 372 -48.98 -17.08 16.44
CA GLY A 372 -48.53 -16.60 15.14
C GLY A 372 -48.16 -17.72 14.14
N HIS A 373 -47.57 -17.33 13.02
CA HIS A 373 -47.19 -18.21 11.93
C HIS A 373 -45.81 -17.86 11.39
N ILE A 374 -45.02 -18.90 11.11
CA ILE A 374 -43.73 -18.85 10.45
C ILE A 374 -43.75 -19.81 9.26
N GLU A 375 -43.29 -19.33 8.12
CA GLU A 375 -43.16 -20.12 6.89
C GLU A 375 -41.74 -20.06 6.36
N VAL A 376 -41.14 -21.24 6.13
CA VAL A 376 -39.88 -21.36 5.39
C VAL A 376 -40.22 -21.68 3.94
N VAL A 377 -39.78 -20.85 3.01
CA VAL A 377 -40.01 -21.04 1.57
C VAL A 377 -38.66 -21.18 0.87
N THR A 378 -38.58 -22.09 -0.08
CA THR A 378 -37.41 -22.23 -0.95
C THR A 378 -37.82 -22.06 -2.40
N THR A 379 -37.15 -21.18 -3.13
CA THR A 379 -37.31 -21.01 -4.59
C THR A 379 -35.95 -21.12 -5.26
N ALA A 380 -35.91 -21.61 -6.49
CA ALA A 380 -34.65 -21.76 -7.23
C ALA A 380 -34.83 -21.28 -8.67
N ASN A 381 -33.75 -20.79 -9.25
CA ASN A 381 -33.60 -20.58 -10.67
C ASN A 381 -32.38 -21.38 -11.19
N GLU A 382 -31.93 -21.15 -12.43
CA GLU A 382 -30.82 -21.91 -13.00
C GLU A 382 -29.45 -21.67 -12.32
N GLN A 383 -29.29 -20.59 -11.56
CA GLN A 383 -27.99 -20.16 -11.02
C GLN A 383 -27.92 -20.16 -9.49
N GLN A 384 -29.05 -20.02 -8.81
CA GLN A 384 -29.09 -19.81 -7.38
C GLN A 384 -30.39 -20.32 -6.76
N VAL A 385 -30.30 -20.65 -5.48
CA VAL A 385 -31.43 -20.97 -4.61
C VAL A 385 -31.64 -19.83 -3.62
N GLU A 386 -32.87 -19.34 -3.52
CA GLU A 386 -33.31 -18.41 -2.49
C GLU A 386 -34.06 -19.18 -1.40
N ILE A 387 -33.67 -18.93 -0.15
CA ILE A 387 -34.31 -19.47 1.04
C ILE A 387 -34.83 -18.29 1.86
N SER A 388 -36.12 -18.30 2.20
CA SER A 388 -36.77 -17.25 2.97
C SER A 388 -37.42 -17.79 4.23
N VAL A 389 -37.22 -17.11 5.36
CA VAL A 389 -37.89 -17.37 6.64
C VAL A 389 -38.82 -16.18 6.92
N ASN A 390 -40.11 -16.41 6.72
CA ASN A 390 -41.17 -15.42 6.86
C ASN A 390 -41.89 -15.59 8.20
N ASP A 391 -42.06 -14.53 8.96
CA ASP A 391 -42.81 -14.49 10.21
C ASP A 391 -43.83 -13.35 10.21
N ASN A 392 -44.96 -13.54 10.91
CA ASN A 392 -45.96 -12.50 11.14
C ASN A 392 -45.80 -11.81 12.52
N GLY A 393 -44.56 -11.69 12.97
CA GLY A 393 -44.21 -11.16 14.29
C GLY A 393 -44.29 -9.63 14.39
N VAL A 394 -43.54 -9.09 15.34
CA VAL A 394 -43.56 -7.65 15.67
C VAL A 394 -43.02 -6.74 14.55
N GLY A 395 -42.22 -7.30 13.64
CA GLY A 395 -41.53 -6.54 12.60
C GLY A 395 -40.50 -5.55 13.15
N MET A 396 -39.88 -4.78 12.24
CA MET A 396 -38.77 -3.89 12.57
C MET A 396 -38.93 -2.52 11.93
N THR A 397 -38.39 -1.49 12.58
CA THR A 397 -38.28 -0.14 12.00
C THR A 397 -37.16 -0.11 10.94
N ALA A 398 -37.22 0.86 10.02
CA ALA A 398 -36.15 1.09 9.05
C ALA A 398 -34.79 1.38 9.71
N GLU A 399 -34.78 1.96 10.91
CA GLU A 399 -33.54 2.18 11.67
C GLU A 399 -32.96 0.86 12.18
N THR A 400 -33.80 -0.02 12.74
CA THR A 400 -33.40 -1.35 13.20
C THR A 400 -32.84 -2.17 12.04
N ILE A 401 -33.52 -2.19 10.89
CA ILE A 401 -33.08 -2.93 9.68
C ILE A 401 -31.66 -2.50 9.23
N ARG A 402 -31.31 -1.22 9.36
CA ARG A 402 -29.98 -0.72 9.00
C ARG A 402 -28.88 -1.19 9.95
N LYS A 403 -29.22 -1.55 11.19
CA LYS A 403 -28.27 -1.86 12.27
C LYS A 403 -28.13 -3.36 12.56
N ILE A 404 -29.14 -4.19 12.28
CA ILE A 404 -29.19 -5.60 12.70
C ILE A 404 -28.06 -6.50 12.17
N PHE A 405 -27.36 -6.08 11.11
CA PHE A 405 -26.22 -6.81 10.54
C PHE A 405 -24.86 -6.18 10.89
N ASP A 406 -24.84 -5.12 11.72
CA ASP A 406 -23.64 -4.39 12.10
C ASP A 406 -23.20 -4.75 13.53
N LEU A 407 -22.03 -5.39 13.63
CA LEU A 407 -21.36 -5.74 14.88
C LEU A 407 -21.14 -4.57 15.83
N SER A 408 -20.95 -3.36 15.31
CA SER A 408 -20.65 -2.18 16.12
C SER A 408 -21.86 -1.66 16.90
N THR A 409 -23.07 -2.08 16.52
CA THR A 409 -24.32 -1.53 17.07
C THR A 409 -24.94 -2.38 18.17
N ASN A 410 -24.56 -3.66 18.30
CA ASN A 410 -25.03 -4.61 19.33
C ASN A 410 -26.54 -4.49 19.65
N VAL A 411 -27.37 -4.43 18.61
CA VAL A 411 -28.82 -4.27 18.78
C VAL A 411 -29.41 -5.55 19.39
N THR A 412 -29.89 -5.45 20.62
CA THR A 412 -30.64 -6.51 21.29
C THR A 412 -32.01 -5.99 21.66
N LEU A 413 -33.05 -6.73 21.25
CA LEU A 413 -34.43 -6.48 21.64
C LEU A 413 -34.97 -7.72 22.37
N PRO A 414 -35.75 -7.54 23.44
CA PRO A 414 -36.45 -8.65 24.06
C PRO A 414 -37.41 -9.28 23.06
N GLY A 415 -37.52 -10.62 23.10
CA GLY A 415 -38.51 -11.35 22.31
C GLY A 415 -39.94 -11.14 22.83
N THR A 416 -40.92 -11.67 22.11
CA THR A 416 -42.35 -11.52 22.45
C THR A 416 -42.75 -12.23 23.75
N ALA A 417 -41.92 -13.15 24.24
CA ALA A 417 -42.05 -13.79 25.55
C ALA A 417 -40.86 -13.44 26.46
N ASN A 418 -40.30 -12.22 26.31
CA ASN A 418 -39.19 -11.69 27.09
C ASN A 418 -37.87 -12.46 26.95
N GLU A 419 -37.65 -13.12 25.81
CA GLU A 419 -36.40 -13.84 25.57
C GLU A 419 -35.24 -12.88 25.30
N ASN A 420 -34.11 -13.12 25.94
CA ASN A 420 -32.88 -12.35 25.71
C ASN A 420 -32.18 -12.80 24.41
N GLY A 421 -31.39 -11.91 23.81
CA GLY A 421 -30.65 -12.18 22.57
C GLY A 421 -29.23 -11.68 22.68
N SER A 422 -28.29 -12.39 22.05
CA SER A 422 -26.86 -12.01 22.07
C SER A 422 -26.50 -10.91 21.06
N GLY A 423 -27.34 -10.65 20.07
CA GLY A 423 -27.05 -9.72 18.96
C GLY A 423 -26.09 -10.28 17.89
N LEU A 424 -25.37 -11.37 18.17
CA LEU A 424 -24.36 -11.93 17.27
C LEU A 424 -24.91 -12.86 16.17
N GLY A 425 -26.09 -13.44 16.37
CA GLY A 425 -26.62 -14.49 15.49
C GLY A 425 -26.85 -14.03 14.04
N LEU A 426 -27.38 -12.82 13.84
CA LEU A 426 -27.67 -12.28 12.50
C LEU A 426 -26.39 -11.85 11.75
N VAL A 427 -25.41 -11.30 12.47
CA VAL A 427 -24.09 -10.99 11.91
C VAL A 427 -23.42 -12.27 11.41
N LEU A 428 -23.42 -13.32 12.22
CA LEU A 428 -22.87 -14.63 11.84
C LEU A 428 -23.56 -15.20 10.60
N CYS A 429 -24.89 -15.09 10.53
CA CYS A 429 -25.62 -15.52 9.33
C CYS A 429 -25.16 -14.77 8.09
N LYS A 430 -24.92 -13.46 8.19
CA LYS A 430 -24.44 -12.66 7.07
C LYS A 430 -23.05 -13.11 6.61
N GLU A 431 -22.08 -13.22 7.53
CA GLU A 431 -20.73 -13.70 7.20
C GLU A 431 -20.74 -15.10 6.59
N PHE A 432 -21.55 -16.01 7.12
CA PHE A 432 -21.66 -17.37 6.60
C PHE A 432 -22.30 -17.42 5.23
N VAL A 433 -23.37 -16.66 4.99
CA VAL A 433 -23.97 -16.57 3.66
C VAL A 433 -22.98 -15.99 2.64
N GLU A 434 -22.25 -14.94 3.00
CA GLU A 434 -21.20 -14.36 2.15
C GLU A 434 -20.06 -15.36 1.89
N LYS A 435 -19.64 -16.14 2.90
CA LYS A 435 -18.65 -17.21 2.76
C LYS A 435 -19.12 -18.35 1.84
N LEU A 436 -20.43 -18.60 1.79
CA LEU A 436 -21.05 -19.54 0.84
C LEU A 436 -21.23 -18.93 -0.57
N GLY A 437 -20.71 -17.73 -0.84
CA GLY A 437 -20.85 -17.03 -2.13
C GLY A 437 -22.23 -16.40 -2.33
N GLY A 438 -22.99 -16.26 -1.25
CA GLY A 438 -24.37 -15.80 -1.25
C GLY A 438 -24.58 -14.36 -0.81
N LYS A 439 -25.86 -13.99 -0.65
CA LYS A 439 -26.28 -12.69 -0.09
C LYS A 439 -27.45 -12.87 0.86
N LEU A 440 -27.40 -12.23 2.04
CA LEU A 440 -28.47 -12.18 3.05
C LEU A 440 -29.08 -10.78 3.11
N TRP A 441 -30.40 -10.67 3.18
CA TRP A 441 -31.12 -9.42 3.41
C TRP A 441 -32.44 -9.66 4.16
N VAL A 442 -33.13 -8.58 4.53
CA VAL A 442 -34.43 -8.65 5.22
C VAL A 442 -35.42 -7.64 4.64
N GLU A 443 -36.68 -8.03 4.59
CA GLU A 443 -37.83 -7.17 4.34
C GLU A 443 -38.73 -7.21 5.58
N SER A 444 -39.02 -6.08 6.22
CA SER A 444 -39.81 -6.06 7.45
C SER A 444 -40.55 -4.74 7.62
N GLU A 445 -41.74 -4.81 8.22
CA GLU A 445 -42.57 -3.66 8.57
C GLU A 445 -43.15 -3.87 9.97
N VAL A 446 -43.11 -2.83 10.79
CA VAL A 446 -43.62 -2.85 12.17
C VAL A 446 -45.08 -3.31 12.18
N GLY A 447 -45.37 -4.35 12.96
CA GLY A 447 -46.70 -4.93 13.12
C GLY A 447 -47.14 -5.90 12.02
N LYS A 448 -46.37 -6.06 10.93
CA LYS A 448 -46.67 -7.04 9.87
C LYS A 448 -45.75 -8.27 9.90
N GLY A 449 -44.57 -8.15 10.50
CA GLY A 449 -43.60 -9.22 10.63
C GLY A 449 -42.31 -8.99 9.84
N SER A 450 -41.54 -10.05 9.63
CA SER A 450 -40.25 -10.00 8.96
C SER A 450 -40.05 -11.16 7.99
N ASN A 451 -39.34 -10.90 6.90
CA ASN A 451 -38.96 -11.90 5.93
C ASN A 451 -37.45 -11.83 5.70
N PHE A 452 -36.72 -12.76 6.33
CA PHE A 452 -35.28 -12.90 6.14
C PHE A 452 -35.01 -13.80 4.94
N LYS A 453 -34.26 -13.29 3.97
CA LYS A 453 -33.98 -13.98 2.71
C LYS A 453 -32.49 -14.10 2.48
N PHE A 454 -32.04 -15.27 2.05
CA PHE A 454 -30.69 -15.43 1.54
C PHE A 454 -30.65 -16.26 0.27
N MET A 455 -29.68 -15.93 -0.59
CA MET A 455 -29.41 -16.67 -1.82
C MET A 455 -28.08 -17.38 -1.71
N LEU A 456 -28.02 -18.61 -2.21
CA LEU A 456 -26.79 -19.37 -2.40
C LEU A 456 -26.66 -19.79 -3.87
N PRO A 457 -25.44 -19.76 -4.44
CA PRO A 457 -25.22 -20.24 -5.79
C PRO A 457 -25.48 -21.75 -5.88
N LEU A 458 -26.24 -22.19 -6.88
CA LEU A 458 -26.39 -23.59 -7.25
C LEU A 458 -25.12 -23.97 -8.02
N ALA A 459 -24.05 -24.21 -7.30
CA ALA A 459 -22.75 -24.34 -7.94
C ALA A 459 -22.65 -25.64 -8.76
N THR A 460 -22.45 -25.51 -10.07
CA THR A 460 -21.60 -26.41 -10.85
C THR A 460 -20.14 -26.08 -10.51
N VAL A 461 -19.58 -26.63 -9.43
CA VAL A 461 -18.17 -26.35 -9.08
C VAL A 461 -17.24 -27.17 -9.97
N ALA A 462 -16.60 -26.52 -10.93
CA ALA A 462 -15.24 -26.91 -11.32
C ALA A 462 -14.28 -26.28 -10.29
N PRO A 463 -13.37 -27.05 -9.67
CA PRO A 463 -12.48 -26.52 -8.64
C PRO A 463 -11.41 -25.60 -9.26
N GLU A 464 -11.34 -24.36 -8.80
CA GLU A 464 -10.15 -23.54 -8.99
C GLU A 464 -8.99 -24.17 -8.20
N LYS A 465 -7.93 -24.54 -8.92
CA LYS A 465 -6.68 -25.02 -8.33
C LYS A 465 -5.93 -23.85 -7.68
N GLN A 466 -5.53 -24.12 -6.43
CA GLN A 466 -4.54 -23.48 -5.54
C GLN A 466 -3.62 -22.41 -6.12
#